data_AF-A0A814ZML7-F1
#
_entry.id   AF-A0A814ZML7-F1
#
_cell.length_a   1.000
_cell.length_b   1.000
_cell.length_c   1.000
_cell.angle_alpha   90.00
_cell.angle_beta   90.00
_cell.angle_gamma   90.00
#
_symmetry.space_group_name_H-M   'P 1'
#
loop_
_entity.id
_entity.type
_entity.pdbx_description
1 polymer ?
#
loop_
_entity_poly.entity_id
_entity_poly.type
_entity_poly.pdbx_seq_one_letter_code
_entity_poly.pdbx_strand_id
1 'polypeptide(L)'
;MKTAAGAEPTTPTNITNHVTVLCRSVHRRLQNFVLVWLDGNFDESDEDFKKSLQQLRCVVASIEMFTDAEECVKFLGEIQKEKVFMIAAGYLGRQVVPEIQSMPQLESVYVFCGNQARHEQWAKKIPKVKDVHTKIDPICEALQIDRQQCDRATIPIKLNTTEGVDVGWL
;
A
#
# COMPACT_ATOMS: atom_id res chain seq x y z
N MET A 1 47.76 6.04 -42.93
CA MET A 1 48.15 5.47 -41.61
C MET A 1 46.94 5.67 -40.70
N LYS A 2 46.16 4.61 -40.40
CA LYS A 2 46.13 3.87 -39.11
C LYS A 2 45.82 4.81 -37.92
N THR A 3 44.83 4.63 -37.04
CA THR A 3 43.87 3.54 -36.74
C THR A 3 42.93 4.01 -35.61
N ALA A 4 41.74 3.40 -35.58
CA ALA A 4 40.97 2.92 -34.43
C ALA A 4 40.30 3.86 -33.39
N ALA A 5 38.98 3.67 -33.32
CA ALA A 5 38.06 3.60 -32.18
C ALA A 5 38.60 3.77 -30.75
N GLY A 6 37.85 4.52 -29.95
CA GLY A 6 37.89 4.52 -28.49
C GLY A 6 36.50 4.86 -27.95
N ALA A 7 35.95 3.95 -27.16
CA ALA A 7 34.57 3.86 -26.71
C ALA A 7 34.07 5.01 -25.81
N GLU A 8 32.76 5.25 -25.83
CA GLU A 8 32.05 6.03 -24.82
C GLU A 8 32.16 5.37 -23.44
N PRO A 9 32.46 6.11 -22.36
CA PRO A 9 32.34 5.59 -21.01
C PRO A 9 30.86 5.61 -20.58
N THR A 10 30.29 4.41 -20.51
CA THR A 10 29.02 4.12 -19.86
C THR A 10 29.16 4.20 -18.33
N THR A 11 28.08 4.65 -17.72
CA THR A 11 27.79 4.93 -16.30
C THR A 11 28.28 3.87 -15.31
N PRO A 12 28.64 4.26 -14.07
CA PRO A 12 28.34 3.46 -12.90
C PRO A 12 26.97 3.86 -12.33
N THR A 13 26.01 2.95 -12.50
CA THR A 13 24.70 2.91 -11.82
C THR A 13 24.88 3.04 -10.31
N ASN A 14 24.28 4.07 -9.73
CA ASN A 14 24.28 4.30 -8.28
C ASN A 14 23.30 3.29 -7.65
N ILE A 15 23.82 2.17 -7.16
CA ILE A 15 23.05 1.18 -6.42
C ILE A 15 22.92 1.73 -4.99
N THR A 16 21.84 2.44 -4.71
CA THR A 16 21.52 2.87 -3.35
C THR A 16 21.14 1.64 -2.53
N ASN A 17 22.05 1.25 -1.64
CA ASN A 17 21.86 0.17 -0.68
C ASN A 17 20.67 0.48 0.25
N HIS A 18 19.52 -0.17 0.01
CA HIS A 18 18.38 -0.17 0.93
C HIS A 18 18.72 -1.02 2.17
N VAL A 19 19.02 -0.37 3.29
CA VAL A 19 19.07 -1.02 4.60
C VAL A 19 17.64 -1.13 5.13
N THR A 20 17.06 -2.33 5.07
CA THR A 20 15.74 -2.61 5.63
C THR A 20 15.84 -2.75 7.15
N VAL A 21 15.40 -1.73 7.88
CA VAL A 21 15.19 -1.82 9.33
C VAL A 21 13.88 -2.57 9.58
N LEU A 22 13.98 -3.88 9.85
CA LEU A 22 12.83 -4.70 10.21
C LEU A 22 12.43 -4.44 11.66
N CYS A 23 11.36 -3.66 11.84
CA CYS A 23 10.66 -3.52 13.12
C CYS A 23 10.15 -4.92 13.56
N ARG A 24 10.57 -5.41 14.73
CA ARG A 24 10.57 -6.83 15.16
C ARG A 24 9.21 -7.56 15.30
N SER A 25 8.09 -7.00 14.85
CA SER A 25 6.75 -7.56 15.10
C SER A 25 6.03 -8.13 13.87
N VAL A 26 6.63 -8.14 12.68
CA VAL A 26 5.92 -8.47 11.41
C VAL A 26 5.87 -9.98 11.08
N HIS A 27 6.08 -10.88 12.04
CA HIS A 27 6.14 -12.33 11.74
C HIS A 27 4.81 -13.09 11.79
N ARG A 28 3.67 -12.41 11.60
CA ARG A 28 2.37 -13.08 11.41
C ARG A 28 1.93 -12.87 9.96
N ARG A 29 2.19 -13.90 9.14
CA ARG A 29 1.89 -14.05 7.70
C ARG A 29 1.98 -12.74 6.92
N LEU A 30 3.11 -12.53 6.23
CA LEU A 30 3.23 -11.48 5.21
C LEU A 30 2.24 -11.82 4.09
N GLN A 31 1.02 -11.32 4.19
CA GLN A 31 0.14 -11.27 3.04
C GLN A 31 0.80 -10.39 1.98
N ASN A 32 0.62 -10.80 0.73
CA ASN A 32 1.05 -10.05 -0.44
C ASN A 32 0.21 -8.79 -0.53
N PHE A 33 0.54 -7.76 0.24
CA PHE A 33 -0.03 -6.44 0.07
C PHE A 33 1.06 -5.38 -0.01
N VAL A 34 0.78 -4.39 -0.85
CA VAL A 34 1.64 -3.24 -1.11
C VAL A 34 0.94 -2.01 -0.55
N LEU A 35 1.69 -1.17 0.17
CA LEU A 35 1.22 0.17 0.51
C LEU A 35 1.69 1.12 -0.58
N VAL A 36 0.76 1.84 -1.21
CA VAL A 36 1.06 2.92 -2.15
C VAL A 36 0.85 4.24 -1.44
N TRP A 37 1.83 5.15 -1.48
CA TRP A 37 1.70 6.51 -0.96
C TRP A 37 1.85 7.51 -2.10
N LEU A 38 0.76 8.19 -2.43
CA LEU A 38 0.73 9.26 -3.44
C LEU A 38 0.71 10.63 -2.75
N ASP A 39 1.82 11.35 -2.80
CA ASP A 39 1.95 12.72 -2.32
C ASP A 39 2.87 13.52 -3.23
N GLY A 40 2.49 14.74 -3.59
CA GLY A 40 3.32 15.57 -4.47
C GLY A 40 4.49 16.23 -3.76
N ASN A 41 4.61 16.07 -2.43
CA ASN A 41 5.68 16.67 -1.65
C ASN A 41 6.27 15.66 -0.65
N PHE A 42 7.24 14.87 -1.10
CA PHE A 42 8.10 14.11 -0.20
C PHE A 42 9.35 14.94 0.11
N ASP A 43 9.37 15.53 1.30
CA ASP A 43 10.54 16.24 1.81
C ASP A 43 11.36 15.30 2.70
N GLU A 44 12.44 14.74 2.16
CA GLU A 44 13.35 13.88 2.91
C GLU A 44 14.10 14.61 4.04
N SER A 45 14.06 15.94 4.08
CA SER A 45 14.63 16.73 5.18
C SER A 45 13.64 16.93 6.34
N ASP A 46 12.34 16.74 6.08
CA ASP A 46 11.27 16.89 7.06
C ASP A 46 11.25 15.72 8.05
N GLU A 47 11.41 16.03 9.34
CA GLU A 47 11.41 15.05 10.43
C GLU A 47 10.04 14.39 10.64
N ASP A 48 8.94 15.11 10.40
CA ASP A 48 7.58 14.55 10.47
C ASP A 48 7.35 13.56 9.32
N PHE A 49 7.87 13.84 8.13
CA PHE A 49 7.86 12.89 7.01
C PHE A 49 8.66 11.63 7.35
N LYS A 50 9.91 11.77 7.81
CA LYS A 50 10.75 10.63 8.21
C LYS A 50 10.09 9.77 9.28
N LYS A 51 9.51 10.41 10.30
CA LYS A 51 8.79 9.73 11.37
C LYS A 51 7.58 8.97 10.83
N SER A 52 6.80 9.60 9.97
CA SER A 52 5.63 8.98 9.33
C SER A 52 6.02 7.76 8.50
N LEU A 53 7.07 7.89 7.68
CA LEU A 53 7.61 6.79 6.88
C LEU A 53 8.13 5.65 7.76
N GLN A 54 8.80 5.96 8.87
CA GLN A 54 9.29 4.95 9.81
C GLN A 54 8.12 4.19 10.47
N GLN A 55 7.06 4.89 10.86
CA GLN A 55 5.87 4.26 11.44
C GLN A 55 5.19 3.33 10.44
N LEU A 56 5.01 3.76 9.19
CA LEU A 56 4.47 2.90 8.13
C LEU A 56 5.32 1.65 7.90
N ARG A 57 6.66 1.79 7.86
CA ARG A 57 7.59 0.65 7.73
C ARG A 57 7.51 -0.35 8.89
N CYS A 58 7.02 0.05 10.05
CA CYS A 58 6.74 -0.89 11.14
C CYS A 58 5.42 -1.66 10.96
N VAL A 59 4.52 -1.18 10.09
CA VAL A 59 3.20 -1.78 9.81
C VAL A 59 3.21 -2.66 8.55
N VAL A 60 3.88 -2.20 7.50
CA VAL A 60 3.86 -2.83 6.16
C VAL A 60 5.27 -3.21 5.70
N ALA A 61 5.37 -4.22 4.85
CA ALA A 61 6.66 -4.73 4.38
C ALA A 61 7.18 -4.01 3.13
N SER A 62 6.30 -3.46 2.30
CA SER A 62 6.61 -2.72 1.08
C SER A 62 5.79 -1.43 1.04
N ILE A 63 6.45 -0.33 0.69
CA ILE A 63 5.88 0.99 0.47
C ILE A 63 6.39 1.50 -0.87
N GLU A 64 5.48 1.78 -1.78
CA GLU A 64 5.76 2.39 -3.08
C GLU A 64 5.28 3.83 -3.04
N MET A 65 6.18 4.79 -3.24
CA MET A 65 5.91 6.21 -3.11
C MET A 65 5.88 6.86 -4.49
N PHE A 66 4.85 7.67 -4.75
CA PHE A 66 4.65 8.35 -6.03
C PHE A 66 4.37 9.82 -5.80
N THR A 67 5.05 10.69 -6.57
CA THR A 67 4.72 12.11 -6.66
C THR A 67 3.83 12.43 -7.85
N ASP A 68 3.83 11.54 -8.84
CA ASP A 68 3.07 11.66 -10.08
C ASP A 68 1.84 10.75 -10.09
N ALA A 69 0.72 11.29 -10.54
CA ALA A 69 -0.56 10.61 -10.57
C ALA A 69 -0.63 9.53 -11.66
N GLU A 70 -0.08 9.80 -12.84
CA GLU A 70 -0.12 8.89 -13.99
C GLU A 70 0.77 7.66 -13.74
N GLU A 71 1.97 7.88 -13.19
CA GLU A 71 2.87 6.81 -12.77
C GLU A 71 2.23 5.93 -11.70
N CYS A 72 1.56 6.54 -10.71
CA CYS A 72 0.83 5.82 -9.67
C CYS A 72 -0.28 4.93 -10.27
N VAL A 73 -1.11 5.46 -11.18
CA VAL A 73 -2.19 4.71 -11.82
C VAL A 73 -1.64 3.56 -12.67
N LYS A 74 -0.58 3.83 -13.43
CA LYS A 74 0.08 2.81 -14.25
C LYS A 74 0.61 1.67 -13.38
N PHE A 75 1.32 1.99 -12.30
CA PHE A 75 1.83 1.00 -11.37
C PHE A 75 0.71 0.14 -10.76
N LEU A 76 -0.38 0.77 -10.32
CA LEU A 76 -1.55 0.05 -9.79
C LEU A 76 -2.11 -0.94 -10.81
N GLY A 77 -2.17 -0.56 -12.09
CA GLY A 77 -2.64 -1.42 -13.18
C GLY A 77 -1.75 -2.63 -13.47
N GLU A 78 -0.48 -2.60 -13.09
CA GLU A 78 0.48 -3.71 -13.27
C GLU A 78 0.39 -4.75 -12.15
N ILE A 79 -0.22 -4.40 -10.99
CA ILE A 79 -0.42 -5.31 -9.86
C ILE A 79 -1.55 -6.30 -10.15
N GLN A 80 -1.24 -7.60 -10.07
CA GLN A 80 -2.22 -8.65 -10.39
C GLN A 80 -2.62 -9.51 -9.20
N LYS A 81 -1.73 -9.73 -8.22
CA LYS A 81 -1.94 -10.73 -7.15
C LYS A 81 -1.96 -10.12 -5.77
N GLU A 82 -1.28 -8.99 -5.61
CA GLU A 82 -1.15 -8.29 -4.35
C GLU A 82 -2.40 -7.44 -4.09
N LYS A 83 -2.79 -7.34 -2.81
CA LYS A 83 -3.73 -6.31 -2.38
C LYS A 83 -3.03 -4.97 -2.26
N VAL A 84 -3.73 -3.89 -2.55
CA VAL A 84 -3.19 -2.54 -2.44
C VAL A 84 -3.96 -1.76 -1.40
N PHE A 85 -3.22 -1.20 -0.44
CA PHE A 85 -3.67 -0.12 0.41
C PHE A 85 -3.05 1.17 -0.11
N MET A 86 -3.83 2.24 -0.18
CA MET A 86 -3.35 3.53 -0.68
C MET A 86 -3.45 4.61 0.40
N ILE A 87 -2.40 5.41 0.54
CA ILE A 87 -2.42 6.71 1.21
C ILE A 87 -2.34 7.77 0.11
N ALA A 88 -3.24 8.74 0.11
CA ALA A 88 -3.26 9.80 -0.90
C ALA A 88 -3.32 11.19 -0.26
N ALA A 89 -2.50 12.12 -0.76
CA ALA A 89 -2.64 13.54 -0.47
C ALA A 89 -4.04 14.02 -0.87
N GLY A 90 -4.65 14.92 -0.10
CA GLY A 90 -6.05 15.32 -0.31
C GLY A 90 -6.40 15.79 -1.73
N TYR A 91 -5.50 16.53 -2.40
CA TYR A 91 -5.75 17.03 -3.76
C TYR A 91 -5.48 15.98 -4.84
N LEU A 92 -4.40 15.19 -4.72
CA LEU A 92 -4.09 14.09 -5.65
C LEU A 92 -5.09 12.96 -5.53
N GLY A 93 -5.49 12.61 -4.31
CA GLY A 93 -6.51 11.61 -4.04
C GLY A 93 -7.84 11.94 -4.72
N ARG A 94 -8.25 13.22 -4.71
CA ARG A 94 -9.46 13.65 -5.42
C ARG A 94 -9.37 13.42 -6.94
N GLN A 95 -8.18 13.48 -7.52
CA GLN A 95 -7.97 13.27 -8.95
C GLN A 95 -7.90 11.77 -9.28
N VAL A 96 -7.09 11.02 -8.53
CA VAL A 96 -6.74 9.63 -8.85
C VAL A 96 -7.77 8.62 -8.34
N VAL A 97 -8.28 8.78 -7.12
CA VAL A 97 -9.13 7.77 -6.48
C VAL A 97 -10.40 7.45 -7.27
N PRO A 98 -11.11 8.43 -7.89
CA PRO A 98 -12.26 8.12 -8.73
C PRO A 98 -11.96 7.19 -9.92
N GLU A 99 -10.75 7.25 -10.48
CA GLU A 99 -10.32 6.44 -11.63
C GLU A 99 -9.98 5.00 -11.22
N ILE A 100 -9.32 4.84 -10.06
CA ILE A 100 -8.83 3.54 -9.60
C ILE A 100 -9.81 2.79 -8.70
N GLN A 101 -10.92 3.40 -8.27
CA GLN A 101 -11.84 2.79 -7.31
C GLN A 101 -12.42 1.44 -7.77
N SER A 102 -12.52 1.19 -9.08
CA SER A 102 -13.00 -0.07 -9.63
C SER A 102 -11.92 -1.16 -9.72
N MET A 103 -10.65 -0.85 -9.48
CA MET A 103 -9.55 -1.82 -9.54
C MET A 103 -9.71 -2.87 -8.43
N PRO A 104 -9.81 -4.18 -8.75
CA PRO A 104 -10.08 -5.22 -7.77
C PRO A 104 -8.97 -5.38 -6.71
N GLN A 105 -7.72 -5.08 -7.08
CA GLN A 105 -6.56 -5.12 -6.20
C GLN A 105 -6.58 -3.98 -5.16
N LEU A 106 -7.27 -2.85 -5.43
CA LEU A 106 -7.35 -1.74 -4.49
C LEU A 106 -8.35 -2.08 -3.37
N GLU A 107 -7.83 -2.35 -2.18
CA GLU A 107 -8.62 -2.74 -1.02
C GLU A 107 -9.19 -1.52 -0.29
N SER A 108 -8.35 -0.53 0.01
CA SER A 108 -8.75 0.65 0.76
C SER A 108 -7.85 1.85 0.50
N VAL A 109 -8.43 3.04 0.65
CA VAL A 109 -7.78 4.33 0.50
C VAL A 109 -7.90 5.13 1.78
N TYR A 110 -6.80 5.73 2.20
CA TYR A 110 -6.68 6.65 3.32
C TYR A 110 -6.25 8.01 2.78
N VAL A 111 -6.97 9.07 3.12
CA VAL A 111 -6.58 10.41 2.70
C VAL A 111 -5.75 11.05 3.81
N PHE A 112 -4.50 11.41 3.51
CA PHE A 112 -3.64 12.13 4.42
C PHE A 112 -3.55 13.60 3.97
N CYS A 113 -4.05 14.54 4.77
CA CYS A 113 -4.00 15.95 4.41
C CYS A 113 -4.08 16.87 5.63
N GLY A 114 -3.41 18.03 5.55
CA GLY A 114 -3.50 19.04 6.61
C GLY A 114 -4.87 19.73 6.74
N ASN A 115 -5.80 19.51 5.80
CA ASN A 115 -7.13 20.12 5.80
C ASN A 115 -8.23 19.10 5.50
N GLN A 116 -8.59 18.35 6.53
CA GLN A 116 -9.59 17.28 6.49
C GLN A 116 -10.96 17.75 5.92
N ALA A 117 -11.49 18.87 6.42
CA ALA A 117 -12.82 19.36 6.07
C ALA A 117 -13.00 19.59 4.55
N ARG A 118 -11.94 20.01 3.85
CA ARG A 118 -11.97 20.25 2.40
C ARG A 118 -12.09 18.96 1.59
N HIS A 119 -11.57 17.85 2.10
CA HIS A 119 -11.44 16.61 1.33
C HIS A 119 -12.43 15.53 1.76
N GLU A 120 -13.08 15.67 2.92
CA GLU A 120 -14.14 14.75 3.35
C GLU A 120 -15.33 14.66 2.37
N GLN A 121 -15.70 15.77 1.72
CA GLN A 121 -16.90 15.82 0.88
C GLN A 121 -16.85 14.88 -0.32
N TRP A 122 -15.66 14.70 -0.92
CA TRP A 122 -15.49 13.76 -2.03
C TRP A 122 -15.15 12.36 -1.51
N ALA A 123 -14.34 12.26 -0.45
CA ALA A 123 -13.95 11.00 0.16
C ALA A 123 -15.17 10.16 0.56
N LYS A 124 -16.15 10.78 1.25
CA LYS A 124 -17.40 10.12 1.71
C LYS A 124 -18.25 9.54 0.58
N LYS A 125 -18.03 9.95 -0.68
CA LYS A 125 -18.78 9.46 -1.84
C LYS A 125 -18.18 8.20 -2.45
N ILE A 126 -16.94 7.85 -2.07
CA ILE A 126 -16.20 6.73 -2.65
C ILE A 126 -16.08 5.63 -1.59
N PRO A 127 -16.73 4.46 -1.75
CA PRO A 127 -16.78 3.42 -0.72
C PRO A 127 -15.41 2.89 -0.28
N LYS A 128 -14.41 2.92 -1.16
CA LYS A 128 -13.04 2.47 -0.84
C LYS A 128 -12.25 3.46 -0.02
N VAL A 129 -12.69 4.72 0.08
CA VAL A 129 -12.07 5.69 0.98
C VAL A 129 -12.62 5.45 2.38
N LYS A 130 -11.76 4.97 3.27
CA LYS A 130 -12.14 4.69 4.65
C LYS A 130 -12.25 5.97 5.45
N ASP A 131 -11.17 6.76 5.45
CA ASP A 131 -11.07 7.93 6.31
C ASP A 131 -10.15 9.01 5.74
N VAL A 132 -10.27 10.20 6.32
CA VAL A 132 -9.42 11.38 6.06
C VAL A 132 -8.75 11.78 7.37
N HIS A 133 -7.43 11.86 7.38
CA HIS A 133 -6.64 12.15 8.57
C HIS A 133 -5.62 13.27 8.33
N THR A 134 -5.34 14.02 9.39
CA THR A 134 -4.28 15.03 9.45
C THR A 134 -2.99 14.49 10.06
N LYS A 135 -3.02 13.28 10.62
CA LYS A 135 -1.90 12.58 11.25
C LYS A 135 -1.76 11.18 10.67
N ILE A 136 -0.55 10.66 10.68
CA ILE A 136 -0.25 9.31 10.19
C ILE A 136 -0.59 8.22 11.20
N ASP A 137 -0.58 8.51 12.51
CA ASP A 137 -0.83 7.49 13.56
C ASP A 137 -2.18 6.78 13.38
N PRO A 138 -3.30 7.49 13.15
CA PRO A 138 -4.60 6.82 12.91
C PRO A 138 -4.61 5.96 11.64
N ILE A 139 -3.87 6.38 10.61
CA ILE A 139 -3.72 5.60 9.36
C ILE A 139 -2.96 4.31 9.65
N CYS A 140 -1.87 4.38 10.43
CA CYS A 140 -1.12 3.20 10.85
C CYS A 140 -2.00 2.20 11.62
N GLU A 141 -2.82 2.69 12.56
CA GLU A 141 -3.76 1.85 13.32
C GLU A 141 -4.79 1.19 12.41
N ALA A 142 -5.42 1.96 11.50
CA ALA A 142 -6.40 1.43 10.56
C ALA A 142 -5.78 0.39 9.61
N LEU A 143 -4.57 0.64 9.09
CA LEU A 143 -3.81 -0.31 8.27
C LEU A 143 -3.52 -1.63 9.01
N GLN A 144 -3.17 -1.55 10.30
CA GLN A 144 -2.95 -2.76 11.11
C GLN A 144 -4.24 -3.57 11.26
N ILE A 145 -5.38 -2.93 11.49
CA ILE A 145 -6.69 -3.59 11.62
C ILE A 145 -7.10 -4.24 10.30
N ASP A 146 -7.03 -3.48 9.20
CA ASP A 146 -7.39 -3.95 7.86
C ASP A 146 -6.58 -5.17 7.41
N ARG A 147 -5.28 -5.13 7.67
CA ARG A 147 -4.38 -6.26 7.42
C ARG A 147 -4.85 -7.51 8.16
N GLN A 148 -5.16 -7.39 9.46
CA GLN A 148 -5.62 -8.52 10.26
C GLN A 148 -6.97 -9.09 9.78
N GLN A 149 -7.83 -8.25 9.20
CA GLN A 149 -9.10 -8.71 8.62
C GLN A 149 -8.88 -9.47 7.31
N CYS A 150 -7.97 -8.98 6.45
CA CYS A 150 -7.56 -9.70 5.24
C CYS A 150 -6.94 -11.07 5.58
N ASP A 151 -6.18 -11.16 6.67
CA ASP A 151 -5.64 -12.41 7.22
C ASP A 151 -6.71 -13.44 7.59
N ARG A 152 -7.78 -12.98 8.23
CA ARG A 152 -8.87 -13.86 8.69
C ARG A 152 -9.76 -14.34 7.54
N ALA A 153 -10.01 -13.49 6.55
CA ALA A 153 -10.85 -13.85 5.40
C ALA A 153 -10.22 -14.92 4.49
N THR A 154 -8.90 -15.11 4.54
CA THR A 154 -8.16 -16.04 3.67
C THR A 154 -8.06 -17.46 4.26
N ILE A 155 -8.65 -17.74 5.42
CA ILE A 155 -8.66 -19.09 6.00
C ILE A 155 -9.86 -19.87 5.43
N PRO A 156 -9.67 -20.91 4.60
CA PRO A 156 -10.78 -21.75 4.17
C PRO A 156 -11.38 -22.47 5.38
N ILE A 157 -12.68 -22.24 5.62
CA ILE A 157 -13.44 -22.97 6.63
C ILE A 157 -13.51 -24.42 6.16
N LYS A 158 -12.76 -25.31 6.82
CA LYS A 158 -12.96 -26.76 6.66
C LYS A 158 -14.22 -27.14 7.42
N LEU A 159 -15.35 -27.21 6.73
CA LEU A 159 -16.53 -27.91 7.24
C LEU A 159 -16.23 -29.41 7.15
N ASN A 160 -15.92 -30.02 8.28
CA ASN A 160 -15.91 -31.47 8.38
C ASN A 160 -17.36 -31.92 8.51
N THR A 161 -18.01 -32.22 7.38
CA THR A 161 -19.28 -32.95 7.39
C THR A 161 -18.99 -34.35 7.90
N THR A 162 -19.26 -34.62 9.17
CA THR A 162 -19.35 -35.99 9.67
C THR A 162 -20.63 -36.60 9.13
N GLU A 163 -20.54 -37.28 8.00
CA GLU A 163 -21.51 -38.30 7.61
C GLU A 163 -21.35 -39.48 8.58
N GLY A 164 -22.12 -39.42 9.67
CA GLY A 164 -22.31 -40.53 10.59
C GLY A 164 -23.31 -41.50 9.99
N VAL A 165 -22.73 -42.53 9.37
CA VAL A 165 -23.34 -43.72 8.75
C VAL A 165 -24.45 -44.33 9.60
N ASP A 166 -25.60 -44.55 8.96
CA ASP A 166 -26.60 -45.54 9.35
C ASP A 166 -25.99 -46.94 9.23
N VAL A 167 -25.79 -47.61 10.35
CA VAL A 167 -25.69 -49.07 10.40
C VAL A 167 -26.63 -49.57 11.48
N GLY A 168 -27.81 -50.01 11.05
CA GLY A 168 -28.71 -50.79 11.88
C GLY A 168 -28.06 -52.09 12.34
N TRP A 169 -28.33 -52.45 13.60
CA TRP A 169 -28.53 -53.81 14.10
C TRP A 169 -29.20 -53.73 15.48
N LEU A 170 -30.51 -54.03 15.53
CA LEU A 170 -31.16 -55.05 16.38
C LEU A 170 -32.68 -55.03 16.12
#